data_AF-A0A2W4T7E1-F1
#
_entry.id   AF-A0A2W4T7E1-F1
#
_cell.length_a   1.000
_cell.length_b   1.000
_cell.length_c   1.000
_cell.angle_alpha   90.00
_cell.angle_beta   90.00
_cell.angle_gamma   90.00
#
_symmetry.space_group_name_H-M   'P 1'
#
loop_
_entity.id
_entity.type
_entity.pdbx_description
1 polymer ?
#
loop_
_entity_poly.entity_id
_entity_poly.type
_entity_poly.pdbx_seq_one_letter_code
_entity_poly.pdbx_strand_id
1 'polypeptide(L)'
;ALVAGLGWGVLLGAYPLLAGRSDGSGLASSLGGILFVAVAALFALVIDFTRVRIVVEDRHSVLSALAAGLRFVRRRFRGCVGLYALQLATLAVLAAVWGALVAPSATLVEAQGLTIPAWLAFRLTARFALTGSQIAFFQAGLAHAGYAAAPVPRWPESASIEAIRNLRSG
;
A
#
# COMPACT_ATOMS: atom_id res chain seq x y z
N ALA A 1 -1.87 -4.14 -5.79
CA ALA A 1 -1.94 -5.46 -6.45
C ALA A 1 -0.68 -6.27 -6.18
N LEU A 2 0.49 -5.63 -6.10
CA LEU A 2 1.77 -6.27 -5.84
C LEU A 2 2.06 -6.51 -4.35
N VAL A 3 1.61 -5.72 -3.36
CA VAL A 3 1.84 -6.06 -1.93
C VAL A 3 1.13 -7.34 -1.52
N ALA A 4 -0.13 -7.51 -1.92
CA ALA A 4 -0.88 -8.74 -1.64
C ALA A 4 -0.51 -9.89 -2.59
N GLY A 5 -0.07 -9.59 -3.83
CA GLY A 5 0.32 -10.57 -4.83
C GLY A 5 1.75 -11.08 -4.67
N LEU A 6 2.70 -10.23 -4.28
CA LEU A 6 4.04 -10.62 -3.86
C LEU A 6 4.04 -11.11 -2.42
N GLY A 7 3.25 -10.53 -1.51
CA GLY A 7 3.12 -11.06 -0.14
C GLY A 7 2.69 -12.53 -0.15
N TRP A 8 1.67 -12.89 -0.94
CA TRP A 8 1.22 -14.28 -1.07
C TRP A 8 2.00 -15.10 -2.11
N GLY A 9 2.38 -14.53 -3.26
CA GLY A 9 3.09 -15.25 -4.33
C GLY A 9 4.60 -15.42 -4.10
N VAL A 10 5.25 -14.56 -3.33
CA VAL A 10 6.65 -14.73 -2.91
C VAL A 10 6.74 -15.66 -1.70
N LEU A 11 5.77 -15.62 -0.77
CA LEU A 11 5.75 -16.57 0.36
C LEU A 11 5.26 -17.97 -0.04
N LEU A 12 4.33 -18.12 -1.01
CA LEU A 12 3.82 -19.44 -1.43
C LEU A 12 4.34 -19.95 -2.78
N GLY A 13 4.72 -19.07 -3.71
CA GLY A 13 5.11 -19.45 -5.09
C GLY A 13 6.62 -19.55 -5.33
N ALA A 14 7.45 -18.76 -4.63
CA ALA A 14 8.91 -18.87 -4.72
C ALA A 14 9.47 -20.00 -3.84
N TYR A 15 8.74 -20.39 -2.77
CA TYR A 15 9.16 -21.45 -1.86
C TYR A 15 9.36 -22.82 -2.55
N PRO A 16 8.45 -23.33 -3.42
CA PRO A 16 8.67 -24.61 -4.10
C PRO A 16 9.71 -24.56 -5.23
N LEU A 17 9.99 -23.39 -5.83
CA LEU A 17 11.03 -23.22 -6.86
C LEU A 17 12.44 -23.08 -6.28
N LEU A 18 12.59 -22.66 -5.02
CA LEU A 18 13.84 -22.65 -4.26
C LEU A 18 14.03 -23.93 -3.40
N ALA A 19 12.93 -24.56 -2.96
CA ALA A 19 12.95 -25.83 -2.23
C ALA A 19 13.04 -27.05 -3.15
N GLY A 20 12.73 -26.89 -4.44
CA GLY A 20 12.93 -27.90 -5.46
C GLY A 20 14.41 -28.06 -5.82
N ARG A 21 15.08 -28.94 -5.05
CA ARG A 21 16.44 -29.49 -5.26
C ARG A 21 17.58 -28.80 -4.51
N SER A 22 17.66 -29.04 -3.20
CA SER A 22 18.88 -28.85 -2.43
C SER A 22 19.65 -30.16 -2.27
N ASP A 23 20.38 -30.56 -3.30
CA ASP A 23 21.62 -31.29 -3.09
C ASP A 23 22.66 -30.25 -2.59
N GLY A 24 22.83 -30.14 -1.26
CA GLY A 24 24.13 -29.75 -0.66
C GLY A 24 24.58 -28.28 -0.50
N SER A 25 23.76 -27.22 -0.62
CA SER A 25 24.24 -25.84 -0.32
C SER A 25 23.19 -24.89 0.29
N GLY A 26 22.75 -25.18 1.52
CA GLY A 26 21.62 -24.49 2.19
C GLY A 26 21.80 -22.99 2.51
N LEU A 27 23.02 -22.45 2.56
CA LEU A 27 23.25 -21.02 2.85
C LEU A 27 23.22 -20.13 1.60
N ALA A 28 23.74 -20.61 0.46
CA ALA A 28 23.71 -19.86 -0.78
C ALA A 28 22.29 -19.76 -1.37
N SER A 29 21.50 -20.84 -1.23
CA SER A 29 20.09 -20.86 -1.63
C SER A 29 19.23 -19.94 -0.75
N SER A 30 19.50 -19.87 0.56
CA SER A 30 18.78 -18.98 1.49
C SER A 30 19.16 -17.51 1.30
N LEU A 31 20.45 -17.18 1.12
CA LEU A 31 20.90 -15.82 0.79
C LEU A 31 20.35 -15.37 -0.56
N GLY A 32 20.37 -16.24 -1.57
CA GLY A 32 19.77 -15.98 -2.88
C GLY A 32 18.26 -15.71 -2.79
N GLY A 33 17.55 -16.49 -1.98
CA GLY A 33 16.13 -16.28 -1.70
C GLY A 33 15.86 -14.94 -1.02
N ILE A 34 16.60 -14.60 0.02
CA ILE A 34 16.45 -13.31 0.73
C ILE A 34 16.71 -12.13 -0.21
N LEU A 35 17.78 -12.19 -1.00
CA LEU A 35 18.11 -11.17 -1.99
C LEU A 35 16.98 -11.01 -3.01
N PHE A 36 16.47 -12.12 -3.53
CA PHE A 36 15.35 -12.12 -4.46
C PHE A 36 14.11 -11.44 -3.86
N VAL A 37 13.73 -11.81 -2.63
CA VAL A 37 12.58 -11.18 -1.94
C VAL A 37 12.81 -9.69 -1.73
N ALA A 38 14.02 -9.28 -1.33
CA ALA A 38 14.35 -7.88 -1.12
C ALA A 38 14.26 -7.06 -2.42
N VAL A 39 14.78 -7.58 -3.53
CA VAL A 39 14.69 -6.95 -4.85
C VAL A 39 13.24 -6.88 -5.33
N ALA A 40 12.48 -7.97 -5.18
CA ALA A 40 11.08 -8.01 -5.55
C ALA A 40 10.23 -7.01 -4.73
N ALA A 41 10.50 -6.89 -3.42
CA ALA A 41 9.84 -5.93 -2.55
C ALA A 41 10.19 -4.48 -2.92
N LEU A 42 11.46 -4.21 -3.27
CA LEU A 42 11.87 -2.89 -3.76
C LEU A 42 11.15 -2.52 -5.07
N PHE A 43 11.03 -3.49 -6.00
CA PHE A 43 10.29 -3.28 -7.24
C PHE A 43 8.80 -3.02 -6.96
N ALA A 44 8.18 -3.78 -6.06
CA ALA A 44 6.80 -3.58 -5.62
C ALA A 44 6.57 -2.17 -5.08
N LEU A 45 7.47 -1.71 -4.21
CA LEU A 45 7.45 -0.40 -3.60
C LEU A 45 7.45 0.70 -4.66
N VAL A 46 8.33 0.59 -5.66
CA VAL A 46 8.40 1.55 -6.79
C VAL A 46 7.09 1.54 -7.57
N ILE A 47 6.57 0.37 -7.94
CA ILE A 47 5.33 0.25 -8.72
C ILE A 47 4.12 0.81 -7.96
N ASP A 48 4.01 0.57 -6.67
CA ASP A 48 2.90 1.09 -5.86
C ASP A 48 2.91 2.63 -5.81
N PHE A 49 4.08 3.25 -5.55
CA PHE A 49 4.19 4.71 -5.57
C PHE A 49 4.01 5.30 -6.98
N THR A 50 4.42 4.58 -8.03
CA THR A 50 4.11 4.97 -9.41
C THR A 50 2.60 4.95 -9.67
N ARG A 51 1.89 3.91 -9.21
CA ARG A 51 0.43 3.83 -9.34
C ARG A 51 -0.28 4.96 -8.60
N VAL A 52 0.10 5.19 -7.34
CA VAL A 52 -0.43 6.32 -6.55
C VAL A 52 -0.24 7.61 -7.32
N ARG A 53 0.95 7.85 -7.88
CA ARG A 53 1.25 9.05 -8.66
C ARG A 53 0.42 9.17 -9.94
N ILE A 54 0.25 8.10 -10.69
CA ILE A 54 -0.57 8.10 -11.91
C ILE A 54 -1.99 8.56 -11.60
N VAL A 55 -2.58 8.04 -10.52
CA VAL A 55 -3.95 8.37 -10.10
C VAL A 55 -4.05 9.76 -9.49
N VAL A 56 -3.12 10.11 -8.60
CA VAL A 56 -3.14 11.38 -7.86
C VAL A 56 -2.83 12.57 -8.74
N GLU A 57 -1.84 12.45 -9.62
CA GLU A 57 -1.37 13.54 -10.49
C GLU A 57 -1.99 13.48 -11.91
N ASP A 58 -3.00 12.62 -12.12
CA ASP A 58 -3.67 12.37 -13.42
C ASP A 58 -2.67 12.26 -14.60
N ARG A 59 -1.63 11.42 -14.44
CA ARG A 59 -0.57 11.31 -15.45
C ARG A 59 -0.94 10.32 -16.55
N HIS A 60 -0.95 10.79 -17.80
CA HIS A 60 -1.17 9.94 -18.98
C HIS A 60 0.06 9.11 -19.42
N SER A 61 1.29 9.43 -18.97
CA SER A 61 2.51 8.71 -19.35
C SER A 61 3.08 7.84 -18.22
N VAL A 62 2.95 6.51 -18.37
CA VAL A 62 3.44 5.51 -17.40
C VAL A 62 4.95 5.56 -17.21
N LEU A 63 5.74 5.72 -18.28
CA LEU A 63 7.20 5.76 -18.21
C LEU A 63 7.70 6.96 -17.40
N SER A 64 7.10 8.13 -17.61
CA SER A 64 7.44 9.33 -16.84
C SER A 64 7.06 9.18 -15.37
N ALA A 65 5.93 8.53 -15.08
CA ALA A 65 5.48 8.26 -13.72
C ALA A 65 6.35 7.20 -13.02
N LEU A 66 6.87 6.22 -13.76
CA LEU A 66 7.82 5.23 -13.25
C LEU A 66 9.13 5.91 -12.83
N ALA A 67 9.73 6.71 -13.72
CA ALA A 67 10.97 7.42 -13.43
C ALA A 67 10.81 8.39 -12.23
N ALA A 68 9.67 9.07 -12.16
CA ALA A 68 9.36 9.97 -11.05
C ALA A 68 9.05 9.22 -9.74
N GLY A 69 8.42 8.05 -9.82
CA GLY A 69 8.19 7.15 -8.69
C GLY A 69 9.50 6.58 -8.13
N LEU A 70 10.39 6.12 -8.99
CA LEU A 70 11.74 5.68 -8.61
C LEU A 70 12.52 6.81 -7.93
N ARG A 71 12.47 8.04 -8.47
CA ARG A 71 13.12 9.21 -7.87
C ARG A 71 12.54 9.53 -6.48
N PHE A 72 11.22 9.40 -6.30
CA PHE A 72 10.55 9.61 -5.03
C PHE A 72 11.01 8.58 -3.98
N VAL A 73 10.98 7.28 -4.32
CA VAL A 73 11.41 6.19 -3.43
C VAL A 73 12.89 6.35 -3.06
N ARG A 74 13.76 6.69 -4.00
CA ARG A 74 15.19 6.93 -3.71
C ARG A 74 15.41 8.09 -2.74
N ARG A 75 14.66 9.19 -2.88
CA ARG A 75 14.80 10.38 -2.00
C ARG A 75 14.20 10.15 -0.60
N ARG A 76 13.18 9.31 -0.47
CA ARG A 76 12.47 9.04 0.79
C ARG A 76 12.54 7.59 1.21
N PHE A 77 13.64 6.92 0.90
CA PHE A 77 13.77 5.47 1.04
C PHE A 77 13.40 4.97 2.43
N ARG A 78 13.92 5.62 3.49
CA ARG A 78 13.64 5.26 4.89
C ARG A 78 12.16 5.35 5.23
N GLY A 79 11.47 6.41 4.78
CA GLY A 79 10.05 6.59 5.03
C GLY A 79 9.19 5.60 4.25
N CYS A 80 9.52 5.36 2.98
CA CYS A 80 8.82 4.38 2.15
C CYS A 80 8.98 2.96 2.69
N VAL A 81 10.19 2.55 3.06
CA VAL A 81 10.48 1.23 3.65
C VAL A 81 9.82 1.11 5.02
N GLY A 82 9.91 2.14 5.87
CA GLY A 82 9.27 2.15 7.19
C GLY A 82 7.75 2.00 7.08
N LEU A 83 7.11 2.71 6.14
CA LEU A 83 5.69 2.54 5.87
C LEU A 83 5.38 1.11 5.39
N TYR A 84 6.17 0.55 4.49
CA TYR A 84 5.98 -0.81 4.00
C TYR A 84 6.14 -1.87 5.10
N ALA A 85 7.13 -1.68 5.99
CA ALA A 85 7.34 -2.54 7.15
C ALA A 85 6.16 -2.47 8.13
N LEU A 86 5.66 -1.27 8.41
CA LEU A 86 4.47 -1.07 9.24
C LEU A 86 3.24 -1.74 8.62
N GLN A 87 3.06 -1.59 7.31
CA GLN A 87 1.98 -2.24 6.56
C GLN A 87 2.06 -3.77 6.63
N LEU A 88 3.26 -4.35 6.49
CA LEU A 88 3.47 -5.79 6.68
C LEU A 88 3.16 -6.23 8.11
N ALA A 89 3.59 -5.46 9.12
CA ALA A 89 3.29 -5.74 10.52
C ALA A 89 1.78 -5.69 10.79
N THR A 90 1.08 -4.67 10.29
CA THR A 90 -0.39 -4.58 10.40
C THR A 90 -1.06 -5.78 9.74
N LEU A 91 -0.62 -6.19 8.55
CA LEU A 91 -1.20 -7.32 7.85
C LEU A 91 -0.92 -8.66 8.58
N ALA A 92 0.26 -8.81 9.19
CA ALA A 92 0.60 -9.96 10.01
C ALA A 92 -0.28 -10.03 11.28
N VAL A 93 -0.46 -8.91 11.99
CA VAL A 93 -1.35 -8.83 13.16
C VAL A 93 -2.79 -9.17 12.75
N LEU A 94 -3.29 -8.57 11.68
CA LEU A 94 -4.63 -8.83 11.17
C LEU A 94 -4.82 -10.30 10.76
N ALA A 95 -3.83 -10.91 10.11
CA ALA A 95 -3.86 -12.33 9.76
C ALA A 95 -3.82 -13.24 11.00
N ALA A 96 -3.03 -12.89 12.02
CA ALA A 96 -2.99 -13.62 13.28
C ALA A 96 -4.33 -13.56 14.04
N VAL A 97 -4.95 -12.37 14.11
CA VAL A 97 -6.28 -12.17 14.70
C VAL A 97 -7.33 -12.98 13.93
N TRP A 98 -7.32 -12.91 12.60
CA TRP A 98 -8.22 -13.70 11.77
C TRP A 98 -8.04 -15.21 12.01
N GLY A 99 -6.79 -15.69 12.01
CA GLY A 99 -6.46 -17.09 12.27
C GLY A 99 -6.90 -17.56 13.65
N ALA A 100 -6.74 -16.73 14.68
CA ALA A 100 -7.13 -17.08 16.05
C ALA A 100 -8.65 -17.11 16.24
N LEU A 101 -9.39 -16.19 15.61
CA LEU A 101 -10.85 -16.03 15.84
C LEU A 101 -11.72 -16.84 14.87
N VAL A 102 -11.28 -17.03 13.62
CA VAL A 102 -12.12 -17.56 12.54
C VAL A 102 -11.70 -18.97 12.10
N ALA A 103 -10.42 -19.31 12.15
CA ALA A 103 -9.98 -20.67 11.77
C ALA A 103 -10.62 -21.79 12.63
N PRO A 104 -10.85 -21.61 13.94
CA PRO A 104 -11.52 -22.64 14.76
C PRO A 104 -12.98 -22.87 14.38
N SER A 105 -13.71 -21.82 13.95
CA SER A 105 -15.14 -21.87 13.65
C SER A 105 -15.46 -22.31 12.21
N ALA A 106 -14.48 -22.27 11.30
CA ALA A 106 -14.62 -22.71 9.91
C ALA A 106 -14.87 -24.23 9.74
N THR A 107 -14.76 -25.01 10.82
CA THR A 107 -15.06 -26.46 10.84
C THR A 107 -16.55 -26.76 10.87
N LEU A 108 -17.39 -25.79 11.24
CA LEU A 108 -18.85 -25.92 11.29
C LEU A 108 -19.44 -25.60 9.91
N VAL A 109 -20.23 -26.52 9.35
CA VAL A 109 -20.86 -26.38 8.02
C VAL A 109 -21.67 -25.07 7.90
N GLU A 110 -22.37 -24.69 8.97
CA GLU A 110 -23.17 -23.45 9.04
C GLU A 110 -22.30 -22.18 9.02
N ALA A 111 -21.07 -22.24 9.55
CA ALA A 111 -20.15 -21.11 9.61
C ALA A 111 -19.35 -20.90 8.31
N GLN A 112 -19.25 -21.93 7.45
CA GLN A 112 -18.52 -21.85 6.18
C GLN A 112 -19.13 -20.82 5.22
N GLY A 113 -20.45 -20.68 5.21
CA GLY A 113 -21.16 -19.70 4.38
C GLY A 113 -20.80 -18.24 4.72
N LEU A 114 -20.52 -17.93 6.00
CA LEU A 114 -20.14 -16.59 6.45
C LEU A 114 -18.62 -16.35 6.41
N THR A 115 -17.82 -17.41 6.44
CA THR A 115 -16.36 -17.31 6.45
C THR A 115 -15.81 -16.70 5.16
N ILE A 116 -16.37 -17.08 4.00
CA ILE A 116 -15.96 -16.56 2.69
C ILE A 116 -16.23 -15.05 2.54
N PRO A 117 -17.45 -14.53 2.76
CA PRO A 117 -17.70 -13.09 2.66
C PRO A 117 -16.95 -12.30 3.73
N ALA A 118 -16.79 -12.83 4.95
CA ALA A 118 -15.99 -12.18 5.99
C ALA A 118 -14.50 -12.08 5.59
N TRP A 119 -13.94 -13.12 4.97
CA TRP A 119 -12.56 -13.08 4.45
C TRP A 119 -12.42 -12.04 3.34
N LEU A 120 -13.39 -11.96 2.43
CA LEU A 120 -13.39 -10.97 1.36
C LEU A 120 -13.48 -9.55 1.92
N ALA A 121 -14.41 -9.30 2.86
CA ALA A 121 -14.57 -8.00 3.51
C ALA A 121 -13.28 -7.57 4.22
N PHE A 122 -12.70 -8.47 5.02
CA PHE A 122 -11.41 -8.26 5.67
C PHE A 122 -10.31 -7.90 4.66
N ARG A 123 -10.17 -8.67 3.58
CA ARG A 123 -9.16 -8.46 2.54
C ARG A 123 -9.34 -7.12 1.83
N LEU A 124 -10.57 -6.72 1.54
CA LEU A 124 -10.88 -5.45 0.90
C LEU A 124 -10.58 -4.27 1.83
N THR A 125 -11.03 -4.33 3.08
CA THR A 125 -10.77 -3.28 4.08
C THR A 125 -9.28 -3.11 4.32
N ALA A 126 -8.53 -4.21 4.50
CA ALA A 126 -7.07 -4.16 4.61
C ALA A 126 -6.46 -3.49 3.37
N ARG A 127 -6.90 -3.87 2.17
CA ARG A 127 -6.39 -3.27 0.92
C ARG A 127 -6.66 -1.77 0.84
N PHE A 128 -7.84 -1.30 1.26
CA PHE A 128 -8.16 0.12 1.27
C PHE A 128 -7.34 0.89 2.30
N ALA A 129 -7.21 0.37 3.52
CA ALA A 129 -6.41 1.00 4.57
C ALA A 129 -4.93 1.14 4.16
N LEU A 130 -4.37 0.07 3.61
CA LEU A 130 -2.98 0.04 3.13
C LEU A 130 -2.76 1.01 1.97
N THR A 131 -3.62 0.98 0.95
CA THR A 131 -3.53 1.91 -0.19
C THR A 131 -3.72 3.36 0.26
N GLY A 132 -4.67 3.61 1.17
CA GLY A 132 -4.92 4.93 1.77
C GLY A 132 -3.70 5.48 2.50
N SER A 133 -2.99 4.64 3.25
CA SER A 133 -1.75 5.05 3.94
C SER A 133 -0.63 5.46 2.97
N GLN A 134 -0.50 4.75 1.84
CA GLN A 134 0.46 5.09 0.79
C GLN A 134 0.12 6.43 0.13
N ILE A 135 -1.16 6.67 -0.15
CA ILE A 135 -1.64 7.94 -0.69
C ILE A 135 -1.39 9.07 0.31
N ALA A 136 -1.74 8.90 1.58
CA ALA A 136 -1.52 9.89 2.62
C ALA A 136 -0.03 10.24 2.77
N PHE A 137 0.86 9.24 2.78
CA PHE A 137 2.31 9.44 2.83
C PHE A 137 2.83 10.16 1.58
N PHE A 138 2.34 9.80 0.40
CA PHE A 138 2.71 10.45 -0.85
C PHE A 138 2.28 11.92 -0.87
N GLN A 139 1.05 12.20 -0.46
CA GLN A 139 0.48 13.54 -0.39
C GLN A 139 1.18 14.42 0.64
N ALA A 140 1.44 13.91 1.85
CA ALA A 140 2.26 14.61 2.85
C ALA A 140 3.67 14.92 2.30
N GLY A 141 4.13 14.10 1.37
CA GLY A 141 5.40 14.28 0.68
C GLY A 141 5.40 15.31 -0.46
N LEU A 142 4.27 15.53 -1.14
CA LEU A 142 4.16 16.47 -2.25
C LEU A 142 3.64 17.84 -1.82
N ALA A 143 2.81 17.85 -0.77
CA ALA A 143 2.34 19.07 -0.18
C ALA A 143 3.55 19.91 0.27
N HIS A 144 3.81 20.99 -0.47
CA HIS A 144 4.26 22.19 0.21
C HIS A 144 3.28 22.41 1.37
N ALA A 145 3.77 22.77 2.55
CA ALA A 145 3.03 22.87 3.81
C ALA A 145 1.65 23.56 3.74
N GLY A 146 1.33 24.26 2.64
CA GLY A 146 0.04 24.86 2.32
C GLY A 146 -1.09 23.93 1.85
N TYR A 147 -0.87 22.70 1.35
CA TYR A 147 -1.98 21.85 0.87
C TYR A 147 -2.74 21.15 2.02
N ALA A 148 -2.05 20.90 3.13
CA ALA A 148 -2.66 20.43 4.38
C ALA A 148 -3.03 21.60 5.32
N ALA A 149 -2.54 22.81 5.05
CA ALA A 149 -2.96 24.01 5.76
C ALA A 149 -4.28 24.52 5.17
N ALA A 150 -5.10 25.17 6.01
CA ALA A 150 -6.26 25.90 5.51
C ALA A 150 -5.81 26.89 4.42
N PRO A 151 -6.52 27.00 3.28
CA PRO A 151 -6.18 27.95 2.23
C PRO A 151 -6.06 29.34 2.84
N VAL A 152 -4.93 30.01 2.64
CA VAL A 152 -4.76 31.39 3.09
C VAL A 152 -5.80 32.23 2.36
N PRO A 153 -6.75 32.88 3.06
CA PRO A 153 -7.79 33.66 2.41
C PRO A 153 -7.15 34.78 1.59
N ARG A 154 -7.27 34.69 0.27
CA ARG A 154 -6.76 35.69 -0.66
C ARG A 154 -7.93 36.42 -1.27
N TRP A 155 -7.90 37.75 -1.20
CA TRP A 155 -8.84 38.59 -1.93
C TRP A 155 -8.67 38.29 -3.44
N PRO A 156 -9.72 38.02 -4.24
CA PRO A 156 -11.16 38.19 -3.99
C PRO A 156 -11.92 36.91 -3.58
N GLU A 157 -11.23 35.79 -3.38
CA GLU A 157 -11.81 34.46 -3.12
C GLU A 157 -11.95 34.15 -1.61
N SER A 158 -12.12 35.16 -0.75
CA SER A 158 -12.32 34.94 0.69
C SER A 158 -13.79 34.64 1.01
N ALA A 159 -14.03 33.73 1.96
CA ALA A 159 -15.37 33.36 2.41
C ALA A 159 -16.23 34.57 2.86
N SER A 160 -15.58 35.63 3.38
CA SER A 160 -16.22 36.89 3.74
C SER A 160 -16.80 37.65 2.55
N ILE A 161 -16.15 37.64 1.38
CA ILE A 161 -16.65 38.30 0.16
C ILE A 161 -17.80 37.49 -0.45
N GLU A 162 -17.71 36.16 -0.42
CA GLU A 162 -18.78 35.28 -0.89
C GLU A 162 -20.05 35.43 -0.03
N ALA A 163 -19.90 35.57 1.29
CA ALA A 163 -21.01 35.90 2.19
C ALA A 163 -21.65 37.25 1.84
N ILE A 164 -20.84 38.29 1.59
CA ILE A 164 -21.35 39.62 1.16
C ILE A 164 -22.06 39.53 -0.19
N ARG A 165 -21.56 38.72 -1.13
CA ARG A 165 -22.17 38.53 -2.45
C ARG A 165 -23.51 37.82 -2.31
N ASN A 166 -23.59 36.76 -1.51
CA ASN A 166 -24.81 36.00 -1.28
C ASN A 166 -25.89 36.87 -0.61
N LEU A 167 -25.50 37.77 0.31
CA LEU A 167 -26.39 38.76 0.91
C LEU A 167 -26.88 39.85 -0.08
N ARG A 168 -26.16 40.09 -1.17
CA ARG A 168 -26.54 41.04 -2.23
C ARG A 168 -27.40 40.41 -3.32
N SER A 169 -27.33 39.09 -3.50
CA SER A 169 -28.02 38.36 -4.56
C SER A 169 -29.32 37.69 -4.11
N GLY A 170 -29.66 37.73 -2.81
CA GLY A 170 -30.96 37.34 -2.25
C GLY A 170 -31.79 38.56 -1.93
#